data_AF-A0A3S4FZR0-F1
#
_entry.id   AF-A0A3S4FZR0-F1
#
_cell.length_a   1.000
_cell.length_b   1.000
_cell.length_c   1.000
_cell.angle_alpha   90.00
_cell.angle_beta   90.00
_cell.angle_gamma   90.00
#
_symmetry.space_group_name_H-M   'P 1'
#
loop_
_entity.id
_entity.type
_entity.pdbx_description
1 polymer ?
#
loop_
_entity_poly.entity_id
_entity_poly.type
_entity_poly.pdbx_seq_one_letter_code
_entity_poly.pdbx_strand_id
1 'polypeptide(L)'
;MSDALRKLANVFIPLIPAFIASGLITGIINILKRPDIVGDVAVHYPTCWAWMGIFGSAVFAIMNILVGVNTAKVFGGSQALGGVMAGILSSPQLAQITLFGEALQPGRGGVIAVLLVVALMCWIERQFRSCCRGRWS
;
A
#
# COMPACT_ATOMS: atom_id res chain seq x y z
N MET A 1 -26.45 0.23 -3.86
CA MET A 1 -25.02 0.59 -3.82
C MET A 1 -24.23 -0.65 -4.20
N SER A 2 -23.54 -0.64 -5.33
CA SER A 2 -22.94 -1.82 -5.96
C SER A 2 -21.92 -2.50 -5.04
N ASP A 3 -21.99 -3.83 -4.89
CA ASP A 3 -21.15 -4.64 -3.99
C ASP A 3 -19.64 -4.42 -4.16
N ALA A 4 -19.21 -4.01 -5.36
CA ALA A 4 -17.84 -3.62 -5.65
C ALA A 4 -17.37 -2.42 -4.82
N LEU A 5 -18.20 -1.38 -4.66
CA LEU A 5 -17.87 -0.20 -3.84
C LEU A 5 -17.74 -0.59 -2.36
N ARG A 6 -18.61 -1.48 -1.86
CA ARG A 6 -18.52 -1.98 -0.48
C ARG A 6 -17.23 -2.76 -0.24
N LYS A 7 -16.85 -3.63 -1.17
CA LYS A 7 -15.57 -4.36 -1.07
C LYS A 7 -14.39 -3.40 -1.09
N LEU A 8 -14.40 -2.41 -1.99
CA LEU A 8 -13.32 -1.43 -2.07
C LEU A 8 -13.22 -0.61 -0.77
N ALA A 9 -14.35 -0.15 -0.23
CA ALA A 9 -14.37 0.52 1.07
C ALA A 9 -13.80 -0.36 2.19
N ASN A 10 -14.18 -1.63 2.25
CA ASN A 10 -13.69 -2.58 3.26
C ASN A 10 -12.17 -2.79 3.23
N VAL A 11 -11.53 -2.60 2.08
CA VAL A 11 -10.06 -2.66 1.98
C VAL A 11 -9.41 -1.47 2.69
N PHE A 12 -10.00 -0.28 2.58
CA PHE A 12 -9.42 0.97 3.12
C PHE A 12 -9.81 1.27 4.57
N ILE A 13 -10.96 0.78 5.05
CA ILE A 13 -11.41 0.96 6.45
C ILE A 13 -10.27 0.71 7.47
N PRO A 14 -9.52 -0.40 7.43
CA PRO A 14 -8.42 -0.63 8.37
C PRO A 14 -7.23 0.31 8.19
N LEU A 15 -7.05 0.95 7.03
CA LEU A 15 -5.94 1.87 6.77
C LEU A 15 -6.25 3.33 7.17
N ILE A 16 -7.53 3.73 7.22
CA ILE A 16 -7.96 5.08 7.62
C ILE A 16 -7.25 5.59 8.89
N PRO A 17 -7.23 4.85 10.03
CA PRO A 17 -6.58 5.35 11.24
C PRO A 17 -5.07 5.58 11.06
N ALA A 18 -4.39 4.71 10.31
CA ALA A 18 -2.96 4.86 10.02
C ALA A 18 -2.68 6.12 9.16
N PHE A 19 -3.51 6.36 8.14
CA PHE A 19 -3.39 7.56 7.31
C PHE A 19 -3.62 8.85 8.10
N ILE A 20 -4.61 8.86 8.99
CA ILE A 20 -4.89 10.02 9.84
C ILE A 20 -3.69 10.31 10.75
N ALA A 21 -3.12 9.29 11.41
CA ALA A 21 -1.96 9.45 12.27
C ALA A 21 -0.73 9.97 11.51
N SER A 22 -0.41 9.36 10.36
CA SER A 22 0.71 9.76 9.49
C SER A 22 0.54 11.19 8.95
N GLY A 23 -0.67 11.56 8.54
CA GLY A 23 -1.00 12.92 8.07
C GLY A 23 -0.85 13.97 9.17
N LEU A 24 -1.35 13.68 10.37
CA LEU A 24 -1.20 14.58 11.53
C LEU A 24 0.27 14.77 11.92
N ILE A 25 1.04 13.69 12.00
CA ILE A 25 2.48 13.74 12.31
C ILE A 25 3.21 14.61 11.27
N THR A 26 2.96 14.35 9.98
CA THR A 26 3.58 15.11 8.88
C THR A 26 3.16 16.58 8.89
N GLY A 27 1.90 16.87 9.21
CA GLY A 27 1.40 18.23 9.38
C GLY A 27 2.12 18.99 10.50
N ILE A 28 2.25 18.36 11.67
CA ILE A 28 2.98 18.93 12.82
C ILE A 28 4.45 19.19 12.46
N ILE A 29 5.11 18.23 11.80
CA ILE A 29 6.49 18.36 11.30
C ILE A 29 6.60 19.57 10.37
N ASN A 30 5.69 19.75 9.42
CA ASN A 30 5.77 20.85 8.46
C ASN A 30 5.55 22.23 9.09
N ILE A 31 4.75 22.32 10.15
CA ILE A 31 4.59 23.56 10.93
C ILE A 31 5.87 23.85 11.71
N LEU A 32 6.39 22.86 12.43
CA LEU A 32 7.58 23.01 13.26
C LEU A 32 8.86 23.24 12.43
N LYS A 33 8.88 22.90 11.13
CA LYS A 33 10.01 23.15 10.22
C LYS A 33 10.11 24.61 9.80
N ARG A 34 9.05 25.40 10.01
CA ARG A 34 9.08 26.81 9.65
C ARG A 34 10.01 27.56 10.60
N PRO A 35 11.07 28.21 10.07
CA PRO A 35 12.04 28.93 10.91
C PRO A 35 11.38 30.06 11.71
N ASP A 36 10.25 30.59 11.22
CA ASP A 36 9.46 31.64 11.89
C ASP A 36 8.81 31.20 13.21
N ILE A 37 8.63 29.89 13.44
CA ILE A 37 7.86 29.36 14.59
C ILE A 37 8.78 28.74 15.64
N VAL A 38 9.85 28.07 15.21
CA VAL A 38 10.70 27.25 16.09
C VAL A 38 12.14 27.78 16.16
N GLY A 39 12.56 28.72 15.32
CA GLY A 39 13.94 29.22 15.30
C GLY A 39 14.97 28.14 14.92
N ASP A 40 16.19 28.24 15.44
CA ASP A 40 17.34 27.36 15.10
C ASP A 40 17.27 25.95 15.74
N VAL A 41 16.21 25.65 16.50
CA VAL A 41 16.09 24.39 17.25
C VAL A 41 15.96 23.18 16.29
N ALA A 42 15.43 23.41 15.08
CA ALA A 42 15.39 22.40 14.03
C ALA A 42 16.78 22.03 13.47
N VAL A 43 17.74 22.95 13.55
CA VAL A 43 19.13 22.74 13.12
C VAL A 43 19.95 22.07 14.23
N HIS A 44 19.60 22.31 15.49
CA HIS A 44 20.27 21.69 16.64
C HIS A 44 19.97 20.20 16.84
N TYR A 45 18.79 19.70 16.43
CA TYR A 45 18.40 18.29 16.59
C TYR A 45 17.92 17.63 15.29
N PRO A 46 18.77 17.56 14.23
CA PRO A 46 18.38 17.05 12.91
C PRO A 46 17.96 15.58 12.95
N THR A 47 18.52 14.79 13.88
CA THR A 47 18.22 13.36 14.03
C THR A 47 16.80 13.12 14.53
N CYS A 48 16.32 13.87 15.53
CA CYS A 48 14.94 13.75 16.03
C CYS A 48 13.92 14.08 14.93
N TRP A 49 14.22 15.10 14.12
CA TRP A 49 13.44 15.50 12.96
C TRP A 49 13.39 14.43 11.87
N ALA A 50 14.51 13.77 11.60
CA ALA A 50 14.57 12.66 10.65
C ALA A 50 13.70 11.49 11.09
N TRP A 51 13.75 11.11 12.38
CA TRP A 51 12.88 10.05 12.94
C TRP A 51 11.40 10.38 12.78
N MET A 52 10.98 11.60 13.14
CA MET A 52 9.59 12.04 12.95
C MET A 52 9.18 11.99 11.47
N GLY A 53 10.05 12.40 10.54
CA GLY A 53 9.81 12.29 9.11
C GLY A 53 9.66 10.85 8.63
N ILE A 54 10.44 9.92 9.18
CA ILE A 54 10.28 8.48 8.91
C ILE A 54 8.91 8.00 9.38
N PHE A 55 8.48 8.33 10.60
CA PHE A 55 7.16 7.95 11.11
C PHE A 55 6.01 8.53 10.27
N GLY A 56 6.14 9.80 9.85
CA GLY A 56 5.16 10.47 8.99
C GLY A 56 5.06 9.82 7.61
N SER A 57 6.16 9.35 7.04
CA SER A 57 6.20 8.75 5.70
C SER A 57 6.03 7.22 5.66
N ALA A 58 6.20 6.53 6.79
CA ALA A 58 6.19 5.08 6.88
C ALA A 58 4.90 4.45 6.34
N VAL A 59 3.74 5.02 6.66
CA VAL A 59 2.44 4.50 6.21
C VAL A 59 2.34 4.51 4.68
N PHE A 60 2.85 5.57 4.03
CA PHE A 60 2.86 5.66 2.57
C PHE A 60 3.84 4.67 1.95
N ALA A 61 4.97 4.41 2.60
CA ALA A 61 5.96 3.43 2.13
C ALA A 61 5.40 1.99 2.08
N ILE A 62 4.58 1.61 3.07
CA ILE A 62 3.97 0.26 3.14
C ILE A 62 2.53 0.22 2.61
N MET A 63 1.98 1.34 2.15
CA MET A 63 0.58 1.48 1.75
C MET A 63 0.15 0.42 0.75
N ASN A 64 0.93 0.26 -0.33
CA ASN A 64 0.62 -0.70 -1.38
C ASN A 64 0.53 -2.13 -0.82
N ILE A 65 1.46 -2.51 0.05
CA ILE A 65 1.50 -3.84 0.68
C ILE A 65 0.28 -4.03 1.58
N LEU A 66 -0.04 -3.04 2.42
CA LEU A 66 -1.23 -3.07 3.28
C LEU A 66 -2.51 -3.21 2.48
N VAL A 67 -2.64 -2.48 1.37
CA VAL A 67 -3.80 -2.61 0.47
C VAL A 67 -3.85 -4.00 -0.15
N GLY A 68 -2.74 -4.55 -0.62
CA GLY A 68 -2.71 -5.89 -1.20
C GLY A 68 -3.17 -6.97 -0.21
N VAL A 69 -2.64 -6.95 1.01
CA VAL A 69 -3.03 -7.89 2.07
C VAL A 69 -4.51 -7.75 2.41
N ASN A 70 -5.01 -6.52 2.57
CA ASN A 70 -6.42 -6.28 2.89
C ASN A 70 -7.35 -6.63 1.72
N THR A 71 -6.89 -6.44 0.47
CA THR A 71 -7.61 -6.88 -0.73
C THR A 71 -7.75 -8.40 -0.72
N ALA A 72 -6.66 -9.13 -0.50
CA ALA A 72 -6.72 -10.58 -0.41
C ALA A 72 -7.67 -11.06 0.70
N LYS A 73 -7.69 -10.35 1.85
CA LYS A 73 -8.62 -10.62 2.95
C LYS A 73 -10.08 -10.39 2.55
N VAL A 74 -10.41 -9.27 1.91
CA VAL A 74 -11.79 -8.94 1.48
C VAL A 74 -12.28 -9.87 0.36
N PHE A 75 -11.37 -10.28 -0.54
CA PHE A 75 -11.66 -11.22 -1.62
C PHE A 75 -11.47 -12.69 -1.19
N GLY A 76 -11.19 -12.98 0.09
CA GLY A 76 -11.11 -14.33 0.64
C GLY A 76 -10.04 -15.22 0.00
N GLY A 77 -8.95 -14.64 -0.49
CA GLY A 77 -7.75 -15.37 -0.96
C GLY A 77 -6.64 -15.38 0.08
N SER A 78 -5.47 -15.89 -0.29
CA SER A 78 -4.32 -15.93 0.61
C SER A 78 -3.70 -14.54 0.84
N GLN A 79 -3.69 -14.10 2.10
CA GLN A 79 -3.12 -12.80 2.50
C GLN A 79 -1.61 -12.71 2.22
N ALA A 80 -0.87 -13.80 2.42
CA ALA A 80 0.55 -13.87 2.13
C ALA A 80 0.82 -13.61 0.65
N LEU A 81 0.03 -14.24 -0.22
CA LEU A 81 0.09 -14.07 -1.66
C LEU A 81 -0.29 -12.63 -2.09
N GLY A 82 -1.33 -12.05 -1.49
CA GLY A 82 -1.69 -10.65 -1.71
C GLY A 82 -0.60 -9.65 -1.33
N GLY A 83 0.10 -9.90 -0.21
CA GLY A 83 1.25 -9.10 0.21
C GLY A 83 2.45 -9.22 -0.73
N VAL A 84 2.75 -10.45 -1.19
CA VAL A 84 3.83 -10.70 -2.15
C VAL A 84 3.56 -9.99 -3.48
N MET A 85 2.35 -10.09 -4.03
CA MET A 85 1.99 -9.41 -5.29
C MET A 85 2.10 -7.89 -5.16
N ALA A 86 1.68 -7.33 -4.04
CA ALA A 86 1.81 -5.91 -3.77
C ALA A 86 3.28 -5.47 -3.60
N GLY A 87 4.11 -6.31 -2.98
CA GLY A 87 5.55 -6.10 -2.86
C GLY A 87 6.25 -6.13 -4.23
N ILE A 88 5.90 -7.09 -5.09
CA ILE A 88 6.39 -7.17 -6.47
C ILE A 88 5.99 -5.90 -7.24
N LEU A 89 4.73 -5.47 -7.16
CA LEU A 89 4.27 -4.25 -7.85
C LEU A 89 4.94 -2.96 -7.38
N SER A 90 5.41 -2.96 -6.13
CA SER A 90 6.11 -1.81 -5.53
C SER A 90 7.63 -1.93 -5.66
N SER A 91 8.14 -3.03 -6.23
CA SER A 91 9.57 -3.26 -6.35
C SER A 91 10.16 -2.37 -7.44
N PRO A 92 11.34 -1.76 -7.19
CA PRO A 92 12.04 -0.96 -8.18
C PRO A 92 12.56 -1.81 -9.36
N GLN A 93 12.62 -3.14 -9.22
CA GLN A 93 13.05 -4.04 -10.29
C GLN A 93 12.03 -4.10 -11.44
N LEU A 94 10.77 -3.71 -11.24
CA LEU A 94 9.81 -3.56 -12.34
C LEU A 94 10.20 -2.44 -13.31
N ALA A 95 11.01 -1.46 -12.88
CA ALA A 95 11.53 -0.41 -13.75
C ALA A 95 12.36 -0.93 -14.93
N GLN A 96 12.87 -2.15 -14.78
CA GLN A 96 13.79 -2.79 -15.70
C GLN A 96 13.06 -3.59 -16.79
N ILE A 97 11.73 -3.74 -16.65
CA ILE A 97 10.89 -4.55 -17.53
C ILE A 97 10.12 -3.60 -18.44
N THR A 98 10.35 -3.70 -19.75
CA THR A 98 9.57 -2.99 -20.77
C THR A 98 8.36 -3.84 -21.13
N LEU A 99 7.16 -3.35 -20.86
CA LEU A 99 5.90 -3.99 -21.27
C LEU A 99 5.31 -3.16 -22.41
N PHE A 100 5.09 -3.79 -23.56
CA PHE A 100 4.49 -3.16 -24.76
C PHE A 100 5.25 -1.92 -25.30
N GLY A 101 6.57 -1.83 -25.08
CA GLY A 101 7.38 -0.72 -25.58
C GLY A 101 7.43 0.51 -24.68
N GLU A 102 6.74 0.53 -23.53
CA GLU A 102 6.91 1.54 -22.49
C GLU A 102 7.72 1.00 -21.30
N ALA A 103 8.59 1.84 -20.76
CA ALA A 103 9.27 1.57 -19.49
C ALA A 103 8.24 1.62 -18.36
N LEU A 104 8.02 0.50 -17.69
CA LEU A 104 7.16 0.45 -16.52
C LEU A 104 7.77 1.33 -15.43
N GLN A 105 7.03 2.30 -14.93
CA GLN A 105 7.48 3.07 -13.78
C GLN A 105 6.93 2.41 -12.51
N PRO A 106 7.80 1.95 -11.58
CA PRO A 106 7.36 1.45 -10.29
C PRO A 106 6.48 2.50 -9.60
N GLY A 107 5.30 2.09 -9.14
CA GLY A 107 4.38 2.99 -8.45
C GLY A 107 3.47 3.86 -9.34
N ARG A 108 3.60 3.87 -10.67
CA ARG A 108 2.71 4.65 -11.56
C ARG A 108 1.25 4.17 -11.53
N GLY A 109 1.04 2.88 -11.28
CA GLY A 109 -0.29 2.28 -11.13
C GLY A 109 -0.93 2.53 -9.75
N GLY A 110 -0.16 3.01 -8.78
CA GLY A 110 -0.60 3.28 -7.41
C GLY A 110 -1.34 2.13 -6.75
N VAL A 111 -2.21 2.49 -5.81
CA VAL A 111 -3.01 1.56 -5.00
C VAL A 111 -4.05 0.78 -5.84
N ILE A 112 -4.53 1.39 -6.92
CA ILE A 112 -5.56 0.82 -7.80
C ILE A 112 -5.00 -0.36 -8.58
N ALA A 113 -3.76 -0.28 -9.08
CA ALA A 113 -3.13 -1.42 -9.75
C ALA A 113 -2.97 -2.62 -8.81
N VAL A 114 -2.57 -2.38 -7.56
CA VAL A 114 -2.47 -3.42 -6.54
C VAL A 114 -3.82 -4.09 -6.28
N LEU A 115 -4.88 -3.29 -6.13
CA LEU A 115 -6.25 -3.79 -5.98
C LEU A 115 -6.64 -4.72 -7.13
N LEU A 116 -6.41 -4.32 -8.38
CA LEU A 116 -6.77 -5.11 -9.56
C LEU A 116 -5.96 -6.41 -9.65
N VAL A 117 -4.65 -6.34 -9.47
CA VAL A 117 -3.77 -7.52 -9.56
C VAL A 117 -4.09 -8.54 -8.46
N VAL A 118 -4.29 -8.08 -7.22
CA VAL A 118 -4.64 -8.98 -6.12
C VAL A 118 -6.06 -9.52 -6.28
N ALA A 119 -7.01 -8.71 -6.76
CA ALA A 119 -8.36 -9.19 -7.06
C ALA A 119 -8.33 -10.30 -8.14
N LEU A 120 -7.54 -10.11 -9.19
CA LEU A 120 -7.35 -11.09 -10.26
C LEU A 120 -6.66 -12.35 -9.72
N MET A 121 -5.64 -12.20 -8.87
CA MET A 121 -4.99 -13.31 -8.18
C MET A 121 -5.98 -14.12 -7.34
N CYS A 122 -6.78 -13.47 -6.49
CA CYS A 122 -7.80 -14.14 -5.68
C CYS A 122 -8.86 -14.83 -6.56
N TRP A 123 -9.17 -14.25 -7.72
CA TRP A 123 -10.07 -14.87 -8.69
C TRP A 123 -9.47 -16.15 -9.29
N ILE A 124 -8.19 -16.13 -9.69
CA ILE A 124 -7.46 -17.33 -10.17
C ILE A 124 -7.37 -18.39 -9.06
N GLU A 125 -7.05 -18.00 -7.83
CA GLU A 125 -6.94 -18.92 -6.70
C GLU A 125 -8.27 -19.65 -6.43
N ARG A 126 -9.39 -18.94 -6.54
CA ARG A 126 -10.74 -19.52 -6.42
C ARG A 126 -11.03 -20.52 -7.54
N GLN A 127 -10.66 -20.19 -8.78
CA GLN A 127 -10.84 -21.07 -9.94
C GLN A 127 -10.04 -22.38 -9.81
N PHE A 128 -8.77 -22.28 -9.39
CA PHE A 128 -7.94 -23.45 -9.11
C PHE A 128 -8.52 -24.30 -7.97
N ARG A 129 -8.97 -23.66 -6.90
CA ARG A 129 -9.59 -24.36 -5.76
C ARG A 129 -10.90 -25.04 -6.15
N SER A 130 -11.71 -24.47 -7.04
CA SER A 130 -12.91 -25.15 -7.56
C SER A 130 -12.58 -26.32 -8.49
N CYS A 131 -11.51 -26.24 -9.28
CA CYS A 131 -11.13 -27.30 -10.20
C CYS A 131 -10.52 -28.53 -9.48
N CYS A 132 -9.75 -28.32 -8.42
CA CYS A 132 -9.07 -29.40 -7.68
C CYS A 132 -9.90 -30.05 -6.56
N ARG A 133 -11.14 -29.60 -6.31
CA ARG A 133 -12.02 -30.17 -5.27
C ARG A 133 -12.66 -31.53 -5.65
N GLY A 134 -12.50 -31.97 -6.90
CA GLY A 134 -13.02 -33.25 -7.39
C GLY A 134 -12.09 -34.46 -7.27
N ARG A 135 -10.86 -34.33 -6.72
CA ARG A 135 -9.85 -35.42 -6.75
C ARG A 135 -9.17 -35.74 -5.41
N TRP A 136 -9.71 -35.26 -4.30
CA TRP A 136 -9.29 -35.64 -2.94
C TRP A 136 -10.51 -35.98 -2.08
N SER A 137 -11.30 -36.95 -2.56
CA SER A 137 -12.25 -37.74 -1.77
C SER A 137 -11.61 -39.08 -1.45
#